data_AF-A0A651E111-F1
#
_entry.id   AF-A0A651E111-F1
#
_cell.length_a   1.000
_cell.length_b   1.000
_cell.length_c   1.000
_cell.angle_alpha   90.00
_cell.angle_beta   90.00
_cell.angle_gamma   90.00
#
_symmetry.space_group_name_H-M   'P 1'
#
loop_
_entity.id
_entity.type
_entity.pdbx_description
1 polymer ?
#
loop_
_entity_poly.entity_id
_entity_poly.type
_entity_poly.pdbx_seq_one_letter_code
_entity_poly.pdbx_strand_id
1 'polypeptide(L)'
;GGQALWQCLQKRVQESFAELVILPALMGTFTAFDALIGSVDILIGARKLSTKEEVKAALIQIREEGDRLKSEVQRVYKEFKYSVKELKKQLDELAQDKQKSTASVNTWADAQELKGLKVIISTVSDIKKEVTTSVIRPVRDALRNNDSAYALEEKLAEVVSPVLARDIAKSYDLFGRKVQDFKPSSGRLTKVVQADDAAGKRSLEHAERAVRSLYQAMRNAIEARTSFQLQAQARQISEIVQLILEQYYQNLLLENCSAQISVIDLQNAIASEYRNQISSQSPELPPEFIDLSVLKMEKQETEQQVKVGERQEKHKTGSCLKTERIQTYDVTKTQEFEELLLPDTDAMAEQWSNALEQSSDQLLNAIRNWTLDCVEASQEVFDHSVRRILCLAEDALRQQRVIIEQNFKDEWARWKKAERSKDMAKHTKEKLLDISQCVKNRNQPRSV
;
A
#
# COMPACT_ATOMS: atom_id res chain seq x y z
N GLY A 1 26.79 18.27 -0.70
CA GLY A 1 25.56 17.45 -0.61
C GLY A 1 25.84 16.09 0.02
N GLY A 2 26.29 15.11 -0.76
CA GLY A 2 26.43 13.71 -0.32
C GLY A 2 27.34 13.50 0.90
N GLN A 3 28.48 14.18 0.99
CA GLN A 3 29.39 14.03 2.14
C GLN A 3 28.80 14.57 3.45
N ALA A 4 28.02 15.66 3.39
CA ALA A 4 27.33 16.21 4.54
C ALA A 4 26.16 15.29 4.99
N LEU A 5 25.42 14.71 4.04
CA LEU A 5 24.41 13.69 4.33
C LEU A 5 25.05 12.46 5.00
N TRP A 6 26.18 11.98 4.47
CA TRP A 6 26.90 10.84 5.02
C TRP A 6 27.41 11.10 6.43
N GLN A 7 27.99 12.28 6.69
CA GLN A 7 28.40 12.67 8.04
C GLN A 7 27.20 12.78 9.00
N CYS A 8 26.07 13.31 8.53
CA CYS A 8 24.85 13.40 9.34
C CYS A 8 24.25 12.02 9.67
N LEU A 9 24.21 11.12 8.69
CA LEU A 9 23.81 9.72 8.87
C LEU A 9 24.76 8.99 9.82
N GLN A 10 26.07 9.10 9.59
CA GLN A 10 27.09 8.48 10.43
C GLN A 10 26.99 8.96 11.88
N LYS A 11 26.80 10.28 12.07
CA LYS A 11 26.59 10.87 13.39
C LYS A 11 25.30 10.37 14.05
N ARG A 12 24.16 10.36 13.34
CA ARG A 12 22.89 9.80 13.84
C ARG A 12 22.99 8.32 14.19
N VAL A 13 23.65 7.53 13.35
CA VAL A 13 23.87 6.10 13.61
C VAL A 13 24.78 5.93 14.82
N GLN A 14 25.84 6.73 15.00
CA GLN A 14 26.69 6.68 16.20
C GLN A 14 25.92 7.10 17.47
N GLU A 15 25.17 8.19 17.40
CA GLU A 15 24.40 8.74 18.52
C GLU A 15 23.22 7.83 18.93
N SER A 16 22.66 7.08 17.99
CA SER A 16 21.48 6.26 18.25
C SER A 16 21.68 4.78 17.90
N PHE A 17 22.93 4.30 17.81
CA PHE A 17 23.23 2.92 17.40
C PHE A 17 22.51 1.89 18.26
N ALA A 18 22.49 2.13 19.58
CA ALA A 18 21.83 1.22 20.51
C ALA A 18 20.31 1.16 20.30
N GLU A 19 19.68 2.28 19.92
CA GLU A 19 18.24 2.35 19.70
C GLU A 19 17.83 1.88 18.30
N LEU A 20 18.68 2.14 17.31
CA LEU A 20 18.39 1.88 15.90
C LEU A 20 18.82 0.47 15.47
N VAL A 21 19.83 -0.11 16.13
CA VAL A 21 20.44 -1.38 15.71
C VAL A 21 20.37 -2.42 16.83
N ILE A 22 20.86 -2.11 18.03
CA ILE A 22 20.96 -3.11 19.11
C ILE A 22 19.60 -3.48 19.67
N LEU A 23 18.78 -2.49 20.04
CA LEU A 23 17.49 -2.73 20.68
C LEU A 23 16.54 -3.50 19.75
N PRO A 24 16.34 -3.14 18.47
CA PRO A 24 15.53 -3.93 17.55
C PRO A 24 16.04 -5.36 17.38
N ALA A 25 17.36 -5.57 17.34
CA ALA A 25 17.96 -6.90 17.25
C ALA A 25 17.72 -7.76 18.51
N LEU A 26 17.55 -7.13 19.68
CA LEU A 26 17.28 -7.83 20.94
C LEU A 26 15.79 -8.01 21.24
N MET A 27 14.88 -7.30 20.55
CA MET A 27 13.44 -7.39 20.83
C MET A 27 12.91 -8.82 20.72
N GLY A 28 13.31 -9.57 19.70
CA GLY A 28 12.93 -10.98 19.57
C GLY A 28 13.44 -11.86 20.71
N THR A 29 14.58 -11.51 21.31
CA THR A 29 15.10 -12.23 22.48
C THR A 29 14.28 -11.88 23.72
N PHE A 30 13.89 -10.61 23.89
CA PHE A 30 13.06 -10.19 25.02
C PHE A 30 11.66 -10.79 24.99
N THR A 31 11.02 -10.86 23.81
CA THR A 31 9.72 -11.51 23.63
C THR A 31 9.80 -13.01 23.93
N ALA A 32 10.88 -13.68 23.52
CA ALA A 32 11.11 -15.08 23.87
C ALA A 32 11.28 -15.29 25.38
N PHE A 33 11.99 -14.40 26.08
CA PHE A 33 12.08 -14.44 27.56
C PHE A 33 10.73 -14.27 28.23
N ASP A 34 9.87 -13.37 27.74
CA ASP A 34 8.53 -13.19 28.29
C ASP A 34 7.65 -14.43 28.09
N ALA A 35 7.70 -15.05 26.92
CA ALA A 35 6.98 -16.30 26.65
C ALA A 35 7.46 -17.43 27.57
N LEU A 36 8.76 -17.53 27.82
CA LEU A 36 9.33 -18.49 28.76
C LEU A 36 8.88 -18.21 30.21
N ILE A 37 8.94 -16.96 30.67
CA ILE A 37 8.51 -16.59 32.01
C ILE A 37 7.03 -16.94 32.21
N GLY A 38 6.17 -16.60 31.25
CA GLY A 38 4.75 -16.96 31.30
C GLY A 38 4.52 -18.48 31.34
N SER A 39 5.28 -19.26 30.56
CA SER A 39 5.22 -20.72 30.60
C SER A 39 5.64 -21.30 31.95
N VAL A 40 6.68 -20.72 32.57
CA VAL A 40 7.12 -21.12 33.92
C VAL A 40 6.11 -20.73 34.98
N ASP A 41 5.46 -19.58 34.84
CA ASP A 41 4.41 -19.14 35.76
C ASP A 41 3.20 -20.06 35.76
N ILE A 42 2.81 -20.57 34.59
CA ILE A 42 1.78 -21.62 34.49
C ILE A 42 2.17 -22.84 35.30
N LEU A 43 3.42 -23.32 35.15
CA LEU A 43 3.91 -24.48 35.88
C LEU A 43 3.89 -24.21 37.39
N ILE A 44 4.41 -23.07 37.84
CA ILE A 44 4.43 -22.70 39.26
C ILE A 44 3.00 -22.59 39.82
N GLY A 45 2.09 -21.95 39.10
CA GLY A 45 0.68 -21.80 39.47
C GLY A 45 -0.01 -23.15 39.65
N ALA A 46 0.13 -24.04 38.67
CA ALA A 46 -0.38 -25.41 38.76
C ALA A 46 0.17 -26.16 39.98
N ARG A 47 1.46 -25.97 40.31
CA ARG A 47 2.14 -26.62 41.45
C ARG A 47 1.74 -26.09 42.81
N LYS A 48 1.20 -24.87 42.89
CA LYS A 48 0.69 -24.28 44.14
C LYS A 48 -0.61 -24.93 44.61
N LEU A 49 -1.33 -25.61 43.72
CA LEU A 49 -2.53 -26.37 44.07
C LEU A 49 -2.14 -27.57 44.95
N SER A 50 -2.80 -27.69 46.09
CA SER A 50 -2.39 -28.61 47.17
C SER A 50 -3.35 -29.80 47.32
N THR A 51 -4.55 -29.69 46.77
CA THR A 51 -5.60 -30.72 46.87
C THR A 51 -6.03 -31.25 45.50
N LYS A 52 -6.63 -32.46 45.47
CA LYS A 52 -7.13 -33.06 44.23
C LYS A 52 -8.33 -32.30 43.69
N GLU A 53 -9.15 -31.76 44.58
CA GLU A 53 -10.35 -30.98 44.30
C GLU A 53 -9.98 -29.66 43.61
N GLU A 54 -8.97 -28.95 44.11
CA GLU A 54 -8.42 -27.75 43.48
C GLU A 54 -7.91 -28.04 42.06
N VAL A 55 -7.14 -29.12 41.88
CA VAL A 55 -6.62 -29.51 40.56
C VAL A 55 -7.75 -29.89 39.61
N LYS A 56 -8.78 -30.60 40.08
CA LYS A 56 -9.93 -30.99 39.25
C LYS A 56 -10.76 -29.76 38.86
N ALA A 57 -10.98 -28.83 39.78
CA ALA A 57 -11.68 -27.58 39.50
C ALA A 57 -10.92 -26.75 38.46
N ALA A 58 -9.60 -26.60 38.61
CA ALA A 58 -8.76 -25.91 37.65
C ALA A 58 -8.78 -26.56 36.25
N LEU A 59 -8.77 -27.90 36.15
CA LEU A 59 -8.88 -28.60 34.87
C LEU A 59 -10.22 -28.36 34.16
N ILE A 60 -11.33 -28.36 34.90
CA ILE A 60 -12.66 -28.07 34.34
C ILE A 60 -12.70 -26.63 33.84
N GLN A 61 -12.24 -25.70 34.67
CA GLN A 61 -12.19 -24.28 34.35
C GLN A 61 -11.35 -24.01 33.10
N ILE A 62 -10.16 -24.61 32.97
CA ILE A 62 -9.32 -24.46 31.76
C ILE A 62 -10.05 -24.90 30.49
N ARG A 63 -10.82 -26.00 30.54
CA ARG A 63 -11.56 -26.48 29.37
C ARG A 63 -12.69 -25.54 28.99
N GLU A 64 -13.52 -25.16 29.96
CA GLU A 64 -14.65 -24.25 29.74
C GLU A 64 -14.16 -22.89 29.20
N GLU A 65 -13.06 -22.38 29.76
CA GLU A 65 -12.44 -21.13 29.33
C GLU A 65 -11.77 -21.25 27.97
N GLY A 66 -11.13 -22.39 27.67
CA GLY A 66 -10.56 -22.67 26.36
C GLY A 66 -11.63 -22.69 25.26
N ASP A 67 -12.75 -23.37 25.49
CA ASP A 67 -13.87 -23.42 24.55
C ASP A 67 -14.56 -22.06 24.38
N ARG A 68 -14.68 -21.29 25.48
CA ARG A 68 -15.18 -19.92 25.44
C ARG A 68 -14.28 -19.01 24.63
N LEU A 69 -12.97 -18.98 24.94
CA LEU A 69 -11.99 -18.14 24.26
C LEU A 69 -11.97 -18.46 22.76
N LYS A 70 -12.00 -19.74 22.38
CA LYS A 70 -12.08 -20.15 20.98
C LYS A 70 -13.33 -19.62 20.28
N SER A 71 -14.50 -19.72 20.91
CA SER A 71 -15.75 -19.21 20.36
C SER A 71 -15.71 -17.69 20.17
N GLU A 72 -15.06 -17.00 21.11
CA GLU A 72 -14.96 -15.56 21.12
C GLU A 72 -13.96 -15.02 20.09
N VAL A 73 -12.82 -15.69 19.92
CA VAL A 73 -11.89 -15.45 18.80
C VAL A 73 -12.62 -15.55 17.47
N GLN A 74 -13.44 -16.60 17.30
CA GLN A 74 -14.21 -16.77 16.07
C GLN A 74 -15.27 -15.68 15.87
N ARG A 75 -15.94 -15.21 16.94
CA ARG A 75 -16.89 -14.10 16.89
C ARG A 75 -16.20 -12.83 16.45
N VAL A 76 -15.14 -12.45 17.17
CA VAL A 76 -14.40 -11.20 16.94
C VAL A 76 -13.73 -11.23 15.55
N TYR A 77 -13.21 -12.38 15.09
CA TYR A 77 -12.67 -12.54 13.73
C TYR A 77 -13.73 -12.25 12.66
N LYS A 78 -14.93 -12.80 12.82
CA LYS A 78 -16.05 -12.52 11.90
C LYS A 78 -16.42 -11.04 11.90
N GLU A 79 -16.42 -10.39 13.06
CA GLU A 79 -16.68 -8.96 13.20
C GLU A 79 -15.60 -8.12 12.51
N PHE A 80 -14.31 -8.43 12.72
CA PHE A 80 -13.23 -7.72 12.03
C PHE A 80 -13.29 -7.90 10.52
N LYS A 81 -13.50 -9.14 10.05
CA LYS A 81 -13.67 -9.45 8.62
C LYS A 81 -14.85 -8.68 8.03
N TYR A 82 -15.92 -8.51 8.81
CA TYR A 82 -17.05 -7.66 8.43
C TYR A 82 -16.67 -6.18 8.39
N SER A 83 -15.98 -5.65 9.40
CA SER A 83 -15.53 -4.26 9.45
C SER A 83 -14.58 -3.90 8.30
N VAL A 84 -13.67 -4.79 7.91
CA VAL A 84 -12.80 -4.57 6.74
C VAL A 84 -13.59 -4.63 5.42
N LYS A 85 -14.60 -5.50 5.32
CA LYS A 85 -15.50 -5.52 4.16
C LYS A 85 -16.37 -4.26 4.08
N GLU A 86 -16.86 -3.76 5.21
CA GLU A 86 -17.63 -2.52 5.25
C GLU A 86 -16.72 -1.33 4.93
N LEU A 87 -15.48 -1.28 5.44
CA LEU A 87 -14.49 -0.28 5.03
C LEU A 87 -14.27 -0.27 3.52
N LYS A 88 -14.13 -1.46 2.90
CA LYS A 88 -14.04 -1.58 1.44
C LYS A 88 -15.24 -0.93 0.78
N LYS A 89 -16.45 -1.28 1.21
CA LYS A 89 -17.67 -0.75 0.63
C LYS A 89 -17.72 0.78 0.75
N GLN A 90 -17.32 1.34 1.90
CA GLN A 90 -17.22 2.79 2.11
C GLN A 90 -16.17 3.45 1.20
N LEU A 91 -15.02 2.78 0.97
CA LEU A 91 -13.99 3.23 0.03
C LEU A 91 -14.45 3.15 -1.44
N ASP A 92 -15.12 2.07 -1.83
CA ASP A 92 -15.68 1.90 -3.18
C ASP A 92 -16.79 2.94 -3.44
N GLU A 93 -17.63 3.24 -2.44
CA GLU A 93 -18.63 4.31 -2.49
C GLU A 93 -17.98 5.71 -2.60
N LEU A 94 -16.83 5.95 -1.96
CA LEU A 94 -16.05 7.18 -2.14
C LEU A 94 -15.48 7.30 -3.56
N ALA A 95 -14.98 6.21 -4.13
CA ALA A 95 -14.42 6.22 -5.49
C ALA A 95 -15.50 6.50 -6.55
N GLN A 96 -16.74 6.06 -6.30
CA GLN A 96 -17.88 6.32 -7.20
C GLN A 96 -18.51 7.70 -7.01
N ASP A 97 -18.47 8.25 -5.80
CA ASP A 97 -19.08 9.53 -5.47
C ASP A 97 -18.00 10.62 -5.32
N LYS A 98 -17.71 11.35 -6.42
CA LYS A 98 -16.75 12.48 -6.45
C LYS A 98 -17.04 13.56 -5.39
N GLN A 99 -18.21 13.53 -4.73
CA GLN A 99 -18.66 14.50 -3.75
C GLN A 99 -18.54 14.04 -2.29
N LYS A 100 -18.36 12.74 -2.00
CA LYS A 100 -18.08 12.30 -0.63
C LYS A 100 -16.60 12.57 -0.33
N SER A 101 -16.34 13.48 0.60
CA SER A 101 -14.98 13.86 0.96
C SER A 101 -14.29 12.75 1.77
N THR A 102 -12.96 12.67 1.70
CA THR A 102 -12.09 11.88 2.59
C THR A 102 -12.42 12.04 4.08
N ALA A 103 -13.12 13.12 4.47
CA ALA A 103 -13.59 13.32 5.82
C ALA A 103 -14.63 12.28 6.26
N SER A 104 -15.50 11.74 5.39
CA SER A 104 -16.50 10.76 5.81
C SER A 104 -15.87 9.41 6.19
N VAL A 105 -14.87 8.96 5.43
CA VAL A 105 -14.11 7.75 5.77
C VAL A 105 -13.23 7.96 6.98
N ASN A 106 -12.67 9.15 7.17
CA ASN A 106 -11.97 9.47 8.41
C ASN A 106 -12.91 9.42 9.63
N THR A 107 -14.12 9.99 9.53
CA THR A 107 -15.11 9.95 10.60
C THR A 107 -15.57 8.52 10.89
N TRP A 108 -15.75 7.69 9.86
CA TRP A 108 -16.05 6.26 10.04
C TRP A 108 -14.89 5.51 10.70
N ALA A 109 -13.66 5.71 10.24
CA ALA A 109 -12.48 5.08 10.82
C ALA A 109 -12.29 5.50 12.28
N ASP A 110 -12.51 6.78 12.60
CA ASP A 110 -12.48 7.30 13.96
C ASP A 110 -13.57 6.68 14.83
N ALA A 111 -14.79 6.50 14.31
CA ALA A 111 -15.90 5.83 15.00
C ALA A 111 -15.64 4.33 15.25
N GLN A 112 -14.78 3.70 14.46
CA GLN A 112 -14.36 2.31 14.62
C GLN A 112 -13.01 2.17 15.36
N GLU A 113 -12.45 3.28 15.86
CA GLU A 113 -11.12 3.35 16.49
C GLU A 113 -9.94 2.89 15.58
N LEU A 114 -10.16 2.87 14.27
CA LEU A 114 -9.20 2.42 13.26
C LEU A 114 -8.25 3.55 12.81
N LYS A 115 -7.64 4.26 13.77
CA LYS A 115 -6.80 5.44 13.51
C LYS A 115 -5.64 5.16 12.54
N GLY A 116 -5.11 3.93 12.56
CA GLY A 116 -4.04 3.50 11.65
C GLY A 116 -4.44 3.53 10.17
N LEU A 117 -5.67 3.12 9.85
CA LEU A 117 -6.15 3.05 8.46
C LEU A 117 -6.24 4.44 7.80
N LYS A 118 -6.55 5.48 8.57
CA LYS A 118 -6.52 6.87 8.10
C LYS A 118 -5.14 7.27 7.57
N VAL A 119 -4.08 6.84 8.25
CA VAL A 119 -2.70 7.13 7.84
C VAL A 119 -2.40 6.45 6.51
N ILE A 120 -2.77 5.17 6.34
CA ILE A 120 -2.62 4.43 5.08
C ILE A 120 -3.34 5.14 3.92
N ILE A 121 -4.59 5.57 4.13
CA ILE A 121 -5.36 6.27 3.09
C ILE A 121 -4.70 7.61 2.75
N SER A 122 -4.26 8.38 3.75
CA SER A 122 -3.55 9.63 3.50
C SER A 122 -2.24 9.42 2.74
N THR A 123 -1.51 8.34 3.03
CA THR A 123 -0.29 7.99 2.32
C THR A 123 -0.55 7.79 0.83
N VAL A 124 -1.58 7.04 0.43
CA VAL A 124 -1.91 6.85 -1.00
C VAL A 124 -2.23 8.18 -1.67
N SER A 125 -3.02 9.04 -1.01
CA SER A 125 -3.34 10.39 -1.51
C SER A 125 -2.10 11.27 -1.67
N ASP A 126 -1.18 11.22 -0.70
CA ASP A 126 0.07 11.98 -0.72
C ASP A 126 0.99 11.51 -1.85
N ILE A 127 1.08 10.19 -2.06
CA ILE A 127 1.83 9.60 -3.17
C ILE A 127 1.26 10.09 -4.52
N LYS A 128 -0.07 10.02 -4.71
CA LYS A 128 -0.74 10.52 -5.91
C LYS A 128 -0.42 12.00 -6.14
N LYS A 129 -0.56 12.82 -5.11
CA LYS A 129 -0.29 14.26 -5.18
C LYS A 129 1.16 14.55 -5.54
N GLU A 130 2.09 13.80 -4.95
CA GLU A 130 3.52 13.91 -5.23
C GLU A 130 3.79 13.61 -6.70
N VAL A 131 3.41 12.43 -7.18
CA VAL A 131 3.61 11.99 -8.58
C VAL A 131 2.96 12.95 -9.58
N THR A 132 1.76 13.44 -9.29
CA THR A 132 1.08 14.43 -10.13
C THR A 132 1.88 15.74 -10.22
N THR A 133 2.44 16.17 -9.10
CA THR A 133 3.15 17.46 -9.02
C THR A 133 4.59 17.36 -9.54
N SER A 134 5.25 16.22 -9.34
CA SER A 134 6.68 16.03 -9.66
C SER A 134 6.94 15.43 -11.04
N VAL A 135 5.99 14.66 -11.61
CA VAL A 135 6.18 14.00 -12.92
C VAL A 135 5.18 14.51 -13.96
N ILE A 136 3.87 14.42 -13.68
CA ILE A 136 2.82 14.76 -14.66
C ILE A 136 2.83 16.25 -14.99
N ARG A 137 2.78 17.12 -13.97
CA ARG A 137 2.71 18.57 -14.14
C ARG A 137 3.92 19.12 -14.91
N PRO A 138 5.18 18.77 -14.60
CA PRO A 138 6.33 19.25 -15.36
C PRO A 138 6.27 18.93 -16.86
N VAL A 139 5.83 17.73 -17.23
CA VAL A 139 5.72 17.33 -18.64
C VAL A 139 4.57 18.08 -19.33
N ARG A 140 3.42 18.22 -18.66
CA ARG A 140 2.30 19.04 -19.16
C ARG A 140 2.71 20.49 -19.38
N ASP A 141 3.38 21.09 -18.40
CA ASP A 141 3.79 22.49 -18.47
C ASP A 141 4.84 22.68 -19.59
N ALA A 142 5.77 21.73 -19.77
CA ALA A 142 6.74 21.74 -20.86
C ALA A 142 6.08 21.59 -22.25
N LEU A 143 5.05 20.75 -22.37
CA LEU A 143 4.26 20.62 -23.61
C LEU A 143 3.49 21.89 -23.93
N ARG A 144 2.98 22.59 -22.91
CA ARG A 144 2.20 23.83 -23.06
C ARG A 144 3.08 25.03 -23.41
N ASN A 145 4.25 25.13 -22.79
CA ASN A 145 5.17 26.26 -22.95
C ASN A 145 6.19 26.04 -24.08
N ASN A 146 6.22 24.85 -24.67
CA ASN A 146 7.21 24.44 -25.67
C ASN A 146 8.65 24.58 -25.14
N ASP A 147 8.86 24.11 -23.91
CA ASP A 147 10.18 24.14 -23.25
C ASP A 147 11.18 23.23 -23.99
N SER A 148 12.48 23.47 -23.81
CA SER A 148 13.48 22.57 -24.41
C SER A 148 13.46 21.19 -23.75
N ALA A 149 13.70 20.12 -24.53
CA ALA A 149 13.78 18.76 -24.01
C ALA A 149 14.86 18.60 -22.93
N TYR A 150 15.98 19.34 -23.05
CA TYR A 150 17.04 19.35 -22.04
C TYR A 150 16.59 19.95 -20.70
N ALA A 151 15.83 21.04 -20.73
CA ALA A 151 15.28 21.64 -19.51
C ALA A 151 14.28 20.70 -18.83
N LEU A 152 13.48 19.96 -19.61
CA LEU A 152 12.59 18.94 -19.08
C LEU A 152 13.35 17.75 -18.47
N GLU A 153 14.42 17.27 -19.13
CA GLU A 153 15.29 16.21 -18.61
C GLU A 153 15.89 16.59 -17.26
N GLU A 154 16.45 17.80 -17.14
CA GLU A 154 17.06 18.30 -15.91
C GLU A 154 16.04 18.35 -14.76
N LYS A 155 14.85 18.90 -15.01
CA LYS A 155 13.78 19.00 -14.01
C LYS A 155 13.27 17.63 -13.56
N LEU A 156 13.14 16.67 -14.47
CA LEU A 156 12.69 15.31 -14.14
C LEU A 156 13.77 14.48 -13.43
N ALA A 157 15.04 14.71 -13.74
CA ALA A 157 16.16 14.00 -13.10
C ALA A 157 16.28 14.26 -11.59
N GLU A 158 15.63 15.30 -11.07
CA GLU A 158 15.53 15.55 -9.63
C GLU A 158 14.64 14.53 -8.90
N VAL A 159 13.70 13.89 -9.60
CA VAL A 159 12.63 13.09 -8.99
C VAL A 159 12.51 11.65 -9.53
N VAL A 160 12.98 11.40 -10.75
CA VAL A 160 13.06 10.06 -11.35
C VAL A 160 14.50 9.72 -11.74
N SER A 161 14.76 8.44 -12.05
CA SER A 161 16.11 8.04 -12.46
C SER A 161 16.55 8.77 -13.74
N PRO A 162 17.86 9.05 -13.91
CA PRO A 162 18.36 9.74 -15.10
C PRO A 162 18.00 9.04 -16.42
N VAL A 163 17.84 7.71 -16.40
CA VAL A 163 17.42 6.93 -17.56
C VAL A 163 15.97 7.26 -17.94
N LEU A 164 15.05 7.26 -16.97
CA LEU A 164 13.64 7.56 -17.20
C LEU A 164 13.42 9.02 -17.59
N ALA A 165 14.14 9.96 -16.96
CA ALA A 165 14.09 11.38 -17.32
C ALA A 165 14.48 11.59 -18.79
N ARG A 166 15.56 10.93 -19.23
CA ARG A 166 16.04 10.98 -20.62
C ARG A 166 15.05 10.36 -21.59
N ASP A 167 14.43 9.24 -21.24
CA ASP A 167 13.45 8.57 -22.10
C ASP A 167 12.19 9.42 -22.31
N ILE A 168 11.74 10.13 -21.27
CA ILE A 168 10.68 11.13 -21.38
C ILE A 168 11.12 12.28 -22.28
N ALA A 169 12.28 12.88 -22.04
CA ALA A 169 12.76 14.02 -22.81
C ALA A 169 12.92 13.71 -24.30
N LYS A 170 13.44 12.53 -24.65
CA LYS A 170 13.53 12.05 -26.04
C LYS A 170 12.15 11.86 -26.67
N SER A 171 11.22 11.24 -25.94
CA SER A 171 9.86 11.00 -26.43
C SER A 171 9.06 12.31 -26.57
N TYR A 172 9.31 13.27 -25.68
CA TYR A 172 8.79 14.63 -25.72
C TYR A 172 9.25 15.39 -26.98
N ASP A 173 10.55 15.40 -27.26
CA ASP A 173 11.11 16.01 -28.48
C ASP A 173 10.56 15.35 -29.75
N LEU A 174 10.47 14.02 -29.75
CA LEU A 174 9.88 13.27 -30.87
C LEU A 174 8.41 13.62 -31.06
N PHE A 175 7.62 13.69 -29.98
CA PHE A 175 6.23 14.15 -30.02
C PHE A 175 6.15 15.55 -30.63
N GLY A 176 6.85 16.53 -30.04
CA GLY A 176 6.82 17.92 -30.46
C GLY A 176 7.15 18.11 -31.94
N ARG A 177 8.09 17.33 -32.50
CA ARG A 177 8.42 17.37 -33.94
C ARG A 177 7.36 16.75 -34.85
N LYS A 178 6.60 15.75 -34.36
CA LYS A 178 5.65 14.98 -35.19
C LYS A 178 4.23 15.51 -35.15
N VAL A 179 3.86 16.30 -34.13
CA VAL A 179 2.52 16.89 -34.02
C VAL A 179 2.41 18.37 -34.42
N GLN A 180 3.48 19.00 -34.95
CA GLN A 180 3.46 20.44 -35.30
C GLN A 180 2.35 20.83 -36.29
N ASP A 181 2.02 19.94 -37.24
CA ASP A 181 1.01 20.21 -38.26
C ASP A 181 -0.43 19.86 -37.83
N PHE A 182 -0.63 19.38 -36.60
CA PHE A 182 -1.94 18.99 -36.12
C PHE A 182 -2.76 20.23 -35.73
N LYS A 183 -4.04 20.22 -36.08
CA LYS A 183 -4.96 21.30 -35.73
C LYS A 183 -5.59 21.01 -34.36
N PRO A 184 -5.58 21.97 -33.42
CA PRO A 184 -6.27 21.81 -32.15
C PRO A 184 -7.79 21.84 -32.36
N SER A 185 -8.51 20.94 -31.70
CA SER A 185 -9.96 20.83 -31.69
C SER A 185 -10.43 20.29 -30.33
N SER A 186 -11.00 21.15 -29.48
CA SER A 186 -11.70 20.82 -28.22
C SER A 186 -11.20 19.57 -27.48
N GLY A 187 -9.98 19.59 -26.91
CA GLY A 187 -9.42 18.45 -26.16
C GLY A 187 -8.61 17.46 -27.02
N ARG A 188 -8.53 17.69 -28.34
CA ARG A 188 -7.89 16.81 -29.31
C ARG A 188 -7.00 17.58 -30.27
N LEU A 189 -6.04 16.87 -30.86
CA LEU A 189 -5.20 17.27 -31.97
C LEU A 189 -5.60 16.40 -33.17
N THR A 190 -5.99 17.05 -34.26
CA THR A 190 -6.50 16.38 -35.46
C THR A 190 -5.56 16.61 -36.64
N LYS A 191 -5.21 15.54 -37.36
CA LYS A 191 -4.59 15.61 -38.68
C LYS A 191 -5.36 14.70 -39.64
N VAL A 192 -5.76 15.29 -40.77
CA VAL A 192 -6.51 14.62 -41.82
C VAL A 192 -5.62 14.55 -43.06
N VAL A 193 -5.50 13.36 -43.66
CA VAL A 193 -4.75 13.14 -44.90
C VAL A 193 -5.63 12.40 -45.90
N GLN A 194 -5.39 12.62 -47.19
CA GLN A 194 -6.13 11.91 -48.23
C GLN A 194 -5.76 10.42 -48.22
N ALA A 195 -6.73 9.53 -48.46
CA ALA A 195 -6.51 8.09 -48.41
C ALA A 195 -5.57 7.57 -49.53
N ASP A 196 -5.28 8.36 -50.56
CA ASP A 196 -4.29 8.06 -51.59
C ASP A 196 -2.89 8.66 -51.33
N ASP A 197 -2.75 9.53 -50.31
CA ASP A 197 -1.47 10.12 -49.94
C ASP A 197 -0.64 9.19 -49.03
N ALA A 198 0.16 8.32 -49.65
CA ALA A 198 1.05 7.41 -48.94
C ALA A 198 2.06 8.11 -48.01
N ALA A 199 2.49 9.34 -48.34
CA ALA A 199 3.40 10.11 -47.47
C ALA A 199 2.65 10.65 -46.25
N GLY A 200 1.43 11.15 -46.45
CA GLY A 200 0.50 11.56 -45.42
C GLY A 200 0.20 10.43 -44.42
N LYS A 201 -0.13 9.22 -44.91
CA LYS A 201 -0.38 8.06 -44.03
C LYS A 201 0.82 7.69 -43.17
N ARG A 202 2.02 7.66 -43.75
CA ARG A 202 3.26 7.44 -42.99
C ARG A 202 3.48 8.54 -41.95
N SER A 203 3.16 9.79 -42.27
CA SER A 203 3.21 10.88 -41.29
C SER A 203 2.24 10.65 -40.12
N LEU A 204 1.03 10.15 -40.37
CA LEU A 204 0.07 9.80 -39.31
C LEU A 204 0.60 8.67 -38.42
N GLU A 205 1.14 7.60 -39.02
CA GLU A 205 1.74 6.50 -38.25
C GLU A 205 2.93 6.95 -37.39
N HIS A 206 3.80 7.82 -37.93
CA HIS A 206 4.93 8.34 -37.17
C HIS A 206 4.49 9.23 -36.01
N ALA A 207 3.44 10.04 -36.18
CA ALA A 207 2.85 10.82 -35.09
C ALA A 207 2.24 9.92 -34.02
N GLU A 208 1.48 8.89 -34.42
CA GLU A 208 0.92 7.91 -33.49
C GLU A 208 2.02 7.20 -32.68
N ARG A 209 3.09 6.72 -33.35
CA ARG A 209 4.24 6.08 -32.66
C ARG A 209 4.93 7.04 -31.69
N ALA A 210 5.06 8.32 -32.04
CA ALA A 210 5.65 9.33 -31.17
C ALA A 210 4.81 9.54 -29.89
N VAL A 211 3.48 9.64 -30.04
CA VAL A 211 2.56 9.71 -28.89
C VAL A 211 2.66 8.46 -28.02
N ARG A 212 2.60 7.27 -28.62
CA ARG A 212 2.75 5.99 -27.90
C ARG A 212 4.06 5.94 -27.11
N SER A 213 5.16 6.39 -27.70
CA SER A 213 6.46 6.45 -27.03
C SER A 213 6.43 7.35 -25.80
N LEU A 214 5.82 8.53 -25.91
CA LEU A 214 5.69 9.46 -24.79
C LEU A 214 4.82 8.88 -23.66
N TYR A 215 3.70 8.25 -24.01
CA TYR A 215 2.86 7.56 -23.03
C TYR A 215 3.58 6.42 -22.33
N GLN A 216 4.35 5.62 -23.06
CA GLN A 216 5.12 4.53 -22.45
C GLN A 216 6.21 5.06 -21.51
N ALA A 217 6.94 6.10 -21.92
CA ALA A 217 7.96 6.73 -21.08
C ALA A 217 7.34 7.32 -19.80
N MET A 218 6.20 8.02 -19.93
CA MET A 218 5.46 8.55 -18.79
C MET A 218 4.96 7.45 -17.86
N ARG A 219 4.38 6.39 -18.41
CA ARG A 219 3.95 5.21 -17.65
C ARG A 219 5.09 4.65 -16.80
N ASN A 220 6.22 4.35 -17.43
CA ASN A 220 7.38 3.76 -16.73
C ASN A 220 7.87 4.68 -15.59
N ALA A 221 7.88 6.00 -15.82
CA ALA A 221 8.29 6.96 -14.80
C ALA A 221 7.29 7.09 -13.65
N ILE A 222 5.99 7.11 -13.94
CA ILE A 222 4.92 7.14 -12.94
C ILE A 222 4.96 5.85 -12.11
N GLU A 223 5.05 4.68 -12.73
CA GLU A 223 5.15 3.38 -12.04
C GLU A 223 6.38 3.34 -11.14
N ALA A 224 7.56 3.69 -11.66
CA ALA A 224 8.79 3.70 -10.88
C ALA A 224 8.73 4.69 -9.71
N ARG A 225 8.20 5.89 -9.92
CA ARG A 225 8.08 6.90 -8.86
C ARG A 225 7.10 6.49 -7.79
N THR A 226 5.94 5.96 -8.19
CA THR A 226 4.92 5.50 -7.25
C THR A 226 5.42 4.32 -6.42
N SER A 227 6.12 3.37 -7.06
CA SER A 227 6.76 2.25 -6.38
C SER A 227 7.82 2.72 -5.37
N PHE A 228 8.68 3.66 -5.76
CA PHE A 228 9.67 4.25 -4.86
C PHE A 228 9.03 4.92 -3.64
N GLN A 229 7.96 5.70 -3.84
CA GLN A 229 7.26 6.34 -2.74
C GLN A 229 6.58 5.33 -1.82
N LEU A 230 5.95 4.30 -2.38
CA LEU A 230 5.33 3.25 -1.59
C LEU A 230 6.36 2.48 -0.76
N GLN A 231 7.53 2.17 -1.34
CA GLN A 231 8.65 1.56 -0.61
C GLN A 231 9.16 2.46 0.52
N ALA A 232 9.25 3.77 0.29
CA ALA A 232 9.63 4.72 1.34
C ALA A 232 8.65 4.73 2.52
N GLN A 233 7.39 4.39 2.27
CA GLN A 233 6.30 4.35 3.25
C GLN A 233 6.01 2.92 3.75
N ALA A 234 6.69 1.90 3.20
CA ALA A 234 6.39 0.50 3.44
C ALA A 234 6.44 0.12 4.92
N ARG A 235 7.49 0.61 5.59
CA ARG A 235 7.69 0.39 7.02
C ARG A 235 6.56 1.00 7.84
N GLN A 236 6.15 2.24 7.54
CA GLN A 236 5.08 2.91 8.25
C GLN A 236 3.75 2.17 8.08
N ILE A 237 3.43 1.73 6.85
CA ILE A 237 2.24 0.93 6.56
C ILE A 237 2.26 -0.39 7.35
N SER A 238 3.41 -1.06 7.41
CA SER A 238 3.59 -2.33 8.14
C SER A 238 3.45 -2.16 9.65
N GLU A 239 4.07 -1.12 10.21
CA GLU A 239 3.94 -0.78 11.64
C GLU A 239 2.48 -0.47 12.00
N ILE A 240 1.75 0.23 11.13
CA ILE A 240 0.33 0.50 11.33
C ILE A 240 -0.50 -0.78 11.35
N VAL A 241 -0.29 -1.68 10.39
CA VAL A 241 -1.02 -2.96 10.34
C VAL A 241 -0.71 -3.79 11.58
N GLN A 242 0.56 -3.83 12.00
CA GLN A 242 0.94 -4.51 13.23
C GLN A 242 0.26 -3.90 14.46
N LEU A 243 0.19 -2.58 14.58
CA LEU A 243 -0.52 -1.92 15.70
C LEU A 243 -2.02 -2.24 15.71
N ILE A 244 -2.65 -2.30 14.54
CA ILE A 244 -4.06 -2.69 14.42
C ILE A 244 -4.25 -4.13 14.92
N LEU A 245 -3.38 -5.05 14.50
CA LEU A 245 -3.41 -6.44 14.96
C LEU A 245 -3.18 -6.54 16.46
N GLU A 246 -2.16 -5.86 16.99
CA GLU A 246 -1.86 -5.89 18.43
C GLU A 246 -3.00 -5.33 19.27
N GLN A 247 -3.60 -4.20 18.87
CA GLN A 247 -4.76 -3.62 19.57
C GLN A 247 -5.95 -4.59 19.53
N TYR A 248 -6.19 -5.20 18.39
CA TYR A 248 -7.27 -6.16 18.19
C TYR A 248 -7.17 -7.37 19.12
N TYR A 249 -5.99 -8.03 19.20
CA TYR A 249 -5.81 -9.17 20.09
C TYR A 249 -5.65 -8.77 21.57
N GLN A 250 -5.11 -7.59 21.87
CA GLN A 250 -5.06 -7.10 23.25
C GLN A 250 -6.45 -6.87 23.82
N ASN A 251 -7.36 -6.25 23.05
CA ASN A 251 -8.74 -6.07 23.47
C ASN A 251 -9.42 -7.43 23.68
N LEU A 252 -9.20 -8.39 22.79
CA LEU A 252 -9.75 -9.74 22.92
C LEU A 252 -9.27 -10.44 24.21
N LEU A 253 -7.98 -10.35 24.53
CA LEU A 253 -7.41 -10.94 25.74
C LEU A 253 -7.85 -10.21 27.01
N LEU A 254 -7.90 -8.87 26.99
CA LEU A 254 -8.29 -8.06 28.14
C LEU A 254 -9.77 -8.19 28.48
N GLU A 255 -10.65 -8.20 27.48
CA GLU A 255 -12.09 -8.26 27.69
C GLU A 255 -12.56 -9.66 28.09
N ASN A 256 -11.91 -10.71 27.56
CA ASN A 256 -12.42 -12.09 27.69
C ASN A 256 -11.62 -13.00 28.64
N CYS A 257 -10.36 -12.69 28.96
CA CYS A 257 -9.56 -13.51 29.88
C CYS A 257 -9.44 -12.92 31.30
N SER A 258 -9.60 -11.60 31.48
CA SER A 258 -9.25 -10.90 32.73
C SER A 258 -10.13 -11.24 33.93
N ALA A 259 -11.37 -11.71 33.71
CA ALA A 259 -12.31 -11.88 34.81
C ALA A 259 -12.17 -13.20 35.58
N GLN A 260 -11.64 -14.28 34.96
CA GLN A 260 -11.91 -15.64 35.47
C GLN A 260 -10.72 -16.61 35.47
N ILE A 261 -9.60 -16.35 34.77
CA ILE A 261 -8.46 -17.30 34.69
C ILE A 261 -7.30 -16.91 35.63
N SER A 262 -7.61 -16.46 36.84
CA SER A 262 -6.60 -15.90 37.77
C SER A 262 -5.68 -16.94 38.41
N VAL A 263 -6.05 -18.22 38.40
CA VAL A 263 -5.32 -19.26 39.16
C VAL A 263 -3.95 -19.59 38.56
N ILE A 264 -3.77 -19.43 37.23
CA ILE A 264 -2.56 -19.89 36.50
C ILE A 264 -1.99 -18.83 35.52
N ASP A 265 -2.42 -17.56 35.62
CA ASP A 265 -1.97 -16.44 34.76
C ASP A 265 -1.87 -16.78 33.25
N LEU A 266 -2.90 -17.47 32.73
CA LEU A 266 -2.91 -17.94 31.34
C LEU A 266 -2.94 -16.77 30.35
N GLN A 267 -3.52 -15.63 30.74
CA GLN A 267 -3.62 -14.46 29.88
C GLN A 267 -2.25 -13.93 29.47
N ASN A 268 -1.34 -13.70 30.43
CA ASN A 268 -0.01 -13.18 30.15
C ASN A 268 0.83 -14.17 29.34
N ALA A 269 0.67 -15.47 29.61
CA ALA A 269 1.36 -16.51 28.87
C ALA A 269 0.88 -16.62 27.41
N ILE A 270 -0.44 -16.58 27.17
CA ILE A 270 -1.01 -16.56 25.81
C ILE A 270 -0.55 -15.30 25.07
N ALA A 271 -0.64 -14.14 25.70
CA ALA A 271 -0.22 -12.87 25.11
C ALA A 271 1.27 -12.88 24.71
N SER A 272 2.12 -13.43 25.58
CA SER A 272 3.57 -13.48 25.37
C SER A 272 3.96 -14.48 24.29
N GLU A 273 3.33 -15.67 24.27
CA GLU A 273 3.52 -16.67 23.22
C GLU A 273 3.08 -16.14 21.85
N TYR A 274 1.92 -15.49 21.79
CA TYR A 274 1.41 -14.85 20.58
C TYR A 274 2.37 -13.77 20.05
N ARG A 275 2.82 -12.85 20.92
CA ARG A 275 3.80 -11.80 20.54
C ARG A 275 5.11 -12.39 20.05
N ASN A 276 5.59 -13.45 20.68
CA ASN A 276 6.81 -14.13 20.26
C ASN A 276 6.66 -14.68 18.83
N GLN A 277 5.53 -15.34 18.52
CA GLN A 277 5.29 -15.89 17.19
C GLN A 277 5.08 -14.80 16.12
N ILE A 278 4.24 -13.79 16.38
CA ILE A 278 3.95 -12.74 15.39
C ILE A 278 5.19 -11.87 15.10
N SER A 279 6.08 -11.68 16.08
CA SER A 279 7.33 -10.93 15.87
C SER A 279 8.28 -11.58 14.87
N SER A 280 8.12 -12.89 14.62
CA SER A 280 8.88 -13.63 13.61
C SER A 280 8.27 -13.60 12.21
N GLN A 281 7.05 -13.06 12.08
CA GLN A 281 6.26 -13.02 10.84
C GLN A 281 5.89 -11.58 10.47
N SER A 282 6.90 -10.71 10.40
CA SER A 282 6.67 -9.31 10.03
C SER A 282 6.08 -9.24 8.62
N PRO A 283 4.95 -8.54 8.42
CA PRO A 283 4.30 -8.53 7.13
C PRO A 283 5.13 -7.71 6.13
N GLU A 284 5.49 -8.32 5.01
CA GLU A 284 6.19 -7.66 3.90
C GLU A 284 5.17 -7.20 2.86
N LEU A 285 5.37 -5.99 2.31
CA LEU A 285 4.51 -5.50 1.22
C LEU A 285 4.75 -6.31 -0.06
N PRO A 286 3.69 -6.59 -0.85
CA PRO A 286 3.81 -7.16 -2.19
C PRO A 286 4.84 -6.42 -3.08
N PRO A 287 5.56 -7.12 -3.99
CA PRO A 287 6.57 -6.49 -4.84
C PRO A 287 5.99 -5.64 -5.99
N GLU A 288 4.74 -5.87 -6.41
CA GLU A 288 4.10 -5.20 -7.55
C GLU A 288 2.71 -4.70 -7.16
N PHE A 289 2.43 -3.41 -7.39
CA PHE A 289 1.18 -2.77 -6.96
C PHE A 289 0.40 -2.05 -8.06
N ILE A 290 1.02 -1.74 -9.20
CA ILE A 290 0.47 -0.80 -10.17
C ILE A 290 0.65 -1.32 -11.58
N ASP A 291 -0.46 -1.38 -12.32
CA ASP A 291 -0.49 -1.55 -13.76
C ASP A 291 -1.24 -0.38 -14.39
N LEU A 292 -0.50 0.53 -15.04
CA LEU A 292 -1.11 1.61 -15.80
C LEU A 292 -1.47 1.11 -17.20
N SER A 293 -2.66 0.54 -17.33
CA SER A 293 -3.20 0.12 -18.64
C SER A 293 -3.24 1.28 -19.66
N VAL A 294 -2.91 0.96 -20.91
CA VAL A 294 -2.60 1.94 -21.98
C VAL A 294 -3.85 2.49 -22.69
N LEU A 295 -3.73 3.76 -23.09
CA LEU A 295 -4.53 4.52 -24.05
C LEU A 295 -5.15 3.72 -25.20
N LYS A 296 -6.43 4.00 -25.51
CA LYS A 296 -7.05 3.66 -26.80
C LYS A 296 -6.97 4.88 -27.72
N MET A 297 -6.16 4.81 -28.78
CA MET A 297 -6.16 5.82 -29.85
C MET A 297 -7.20 5.45 -30.90
N GLU A 298 -7.98 6.44 -31.33
CA GLU A 298 -9.03 6.28 -32.34
C GLU A 298 -8.45 6.67 -33.70
N LYS A 299 -8.51 5.73 -34.66
CA LYS A 299 -8.39 6.03 -36.09
C LYS A 299 -9.80 6.04 -36.67
N GLN A 300 -10.10 7.06 -37.46
CA GLN A 300 -11.38 7.17 -38.15
C GLN A 300 -11.12 7.33 -39.65
N GLU A 301 -11.93 6.63 -40.43
CA GLU A 301 -12.01 6.80 -41.89
C GLU A 301 -13.26 7.62 -42.17
N THR A 302 -13.10 8.73 -42.88
CA THR A 302 -14.19 9.69 -43.10
C THR A 302 -14.28 10.02 -44.58
N GLU A 303 -15.48 9.89 -45.16
CA GLU A 303 -15.76 10.32 -46.53
C GLU A 303 -16.23 11.78 -46.53
N GLN A 304 -15.60 12.63 -47.36
CA GLN A 304 -16.02 14.02 -47.53
C GLN A 304 -16.21 14.35 -49.01
N GLN A 305 -17.23 15.16 -49.33
CA GLN A 305 -17.40 15.70 -50.68
C GLN A 305 -16.48 16.92 -50.85
N VAL A 306 -15.50 16.78 -51.74
CA VAL A 306 -14.53 17.83 -52.02
C VAL A 306 -14.78 18.40 -53.41
N LYS A 307 -14.70 19.72 -53.55
CA LYS A 307 -14.77 20.40 -54.85
C LYS A 307 -13.46 20.12 -55.61
N VAL A 308 -13.56 19.37 -56.70
CA VAL A 308 -12.39 18.93 -57.52
C VAL A 308 -12.26 19.76 -58.80
N GLY A 309 -13.20 20.65 -59.08
CA GLY A 309 -13.11 21.58 -60.20
C GLY A 309 -14.36 22.45 -60.37
N GLU A 310 -14.33 23.27 -61.42
CA GLU A 310 -15.44 24.12 -61.83
C GLU A 310 -15.83 23.77 -63.27
N ARG A 311 -17.10 23.43 -63.49
CA ARG A 311 -17.65 23.18 -64.82
C ARG A 311 -18.46 24.40 -65.24
N GLN A 312 -18.05 25.03 -66.34
CA GLN A 312 -18.79 26.15 -66.93
C GLN A 312 -19.76 25.62 -67.99
N GLU A 313 -21.05 25.86 -67.82
CA GLU A 313 -22.06 25.60 -68.86
C GLU A 313 -22.54 26.91 -69.47
N LYS A 314 -22.55 26.95 -70.80
CA LYS A 314 -23.01 28.11 -71.57
C LYS A 314 -24.49 27.92 -71.91
N HIS A 315 -25.36 28.68 -71.25
CA HIS A 315 -26.78 28.72 -71.59
C HIS A 315 -27.07 29.90 -72.53
N LYS A 316 -27.72 29.61 -73.66
CA LYS A 316 -28.29 30.63 -74.55
C LYS A 316 -29.74 30.84 -74.16
N THR A 317 -30.06 32.01 -73.64
CA THR A 317 -31.44 32.40 -73.31
C THR A 317 -31.87 33.58 -74.15
N GLY A 318 -33.02 33.46 -74.84
CA GLY A 318 -33.65 34.52 -75.64
C GLY A 318 -33.98 34.10 -77.08
N SER A 319 -35.22 34.39 -77.53
CA SER A 319 -35.72 34.02 -78.86
C SER A 319 -35.29 34.99 -79.99
N CYS A 320 -34.92 36.24 -79.68
CA CYS A 320 -34.60 37.25 -80.72
C CYS A 320 -33.27 38.00 -80.56
N LEU A 321 -32.56 37.91 -79.42
CA LEU A 321 -31.18 38.37 -79.24
C LEU A 321 -30.50 37.41 -78.25
N LYS A 322 -29.56 36.59 -78.73
CA LYS A 322 -28.92 35.54 -77.92
C LYS A 322 -27.86 36.17 -77.02
N THR A 323 -28.16 36.34 -75.74
CA THR A 323 -27.14 36.66 -74.73
C THR A 323 -26.61 35.36 -74.14
N GLU A 324 -25.29 35.12 -74.23
CA GLU A 324 -24.66 33.96 -73.59
C GLU A 324 -24.45 34.26 -72.10
N ARG A 325 -25.08 33.47 -71.22
CA ARG A 325 -24.75 33.45 -69.79
C ARG A 325 -23.92 32.21 -69.49
N ILE A 326 -22.76 32.42 -68.89
CA ILE A 326 -21.90 31.35 -68.36
C ILE A 326 -22.33 31.12 -66.92
N GLN A 327 -22.80 29.91 -66.60
CA GLN A 327 -23.02 29.47 -65.22
C GLN A 327 -21.91 28.48 -64.84
N THR A 328 -21.23 28.75 -63.74
CA THR A 328 -20.19 27.89 -63.19
C THR A 328 -20.79 27.00 -62.11
N TYR A 329 -20.63 25.69 -62.26
CA TYR A 329 -21.04 24.68 -61.29
C TYR A 329 -19.81 24.04 -60.64
N ASP A 330 -19.88 23.83 -59.34
CA ASP A 330 -18.84 23.13 -58.60
C ASP A 330 -18.96 21.63 -58.87
N VAL A 331 -17.87 21.02 -59.34
CA VAL A 331 -17.79 19.56 -59.49
C VAL A 331 -17.30 18.99 -58.17
N THR A 332 -18.17 18.29 -57.45
CA THR A 332 -17.81 17.59 -56.21
C THR A 332 -17.52 16.12 -56.50
N LYS A 333 -16.47 15.58 -55.86
CA LYS A 333 -16.15 14.14 -55.83
C LYS A 333 -16.11 13.69 -54.38
N THR A 334 -16.65 12.51 -54.10
CA THR A 334 -16.42 11.84 -52.82
C THR A 334 -14.94 11.42 -52.76
N GLN A 335 -14.22 11.92 -51.77
CA GLN A 335 -12.83 11.52 -51.51
C GLN A 335 -12.75 10.95 -50.09
N GLU A 336 -12.04 9.84 -49.96
CA GLU A 336 -11.78 9.18 -48.69
C GLU A 336 -10.60 9.87 -47.98
N PHE A 337 -10.75 10.09 -46.68
CA PHE A 337 -9.72 10.66 -45.83
C PHE A 337 -9.45 9.73 -44.63
N GLU A 338 -8.18 9.68 -44.23
CA GLU A 338 -7.77 9.10 -42.95
C GLU A 338 -7.56 10.22 -41.94
N GLU A 339 -8.19 10.08 -40.78
CA GLU A 339 -8.13 11.04 -39.69
C GLU A 339 -7.50 10.38 -38.46
N LEU A 340 -6.47 11.03 -37.91
CA LEU A 340 -5.87 10.67 -36.63
C LEU A 340 -6.25 11.70 -35.58
N LEU A 341 -6.89 11.20 -34.51
CA LEU A 341 -7.30 11.97 -33.34
C LEU A 341 -6.36 11.65 -32.18
N LEU A 342 -5.56 12.63 -31.78
CA LEU A 342 -4.66 12.52 -30.62
C LEU A 342 -5.22 13.37 -29.47
N PRO A 343 -4.99 13.00 -28.20
CA PRO A 343 -5.29 13.89 -27.08
C PRO A 343 -4.40 15.14 -27.16
N ASP A 344 -4.96 16.30 -26.81
CA ASP A 344 -4.13 17.49 -26.60
C ASP A 344 -3.37 17.42 -25.25
N THR A 345 -2.53 18.42 -24.99
CA THR A 345 -1.66 18.46 -23.80
C THR A 345 -2.43 18.30 -22.48
N ASP A 346 -3.59 18.97 -22.35
CA ASP A 346 -4.37 18.91 -21.12
C ASP A 346 -5.10 17.57 -21.00
N ALA A 347 -5.64 17.06 -22.11
CA ALA A 347 -6.24 15.72 -22.17
C ALA A 347 -5.22 14.61 -21.87
N MET A 348 -3.96 14.76 -22.30
CA MET A 348 -2.89 13.82 -21.97
C MET A 348 -2.62 13.79 -20.46
N ALA A 349 -2.48 14.98 -19.85
CA ALA A 349 -2.26 15.09 -18.42
C ALA A 349 -3.44 14.55 -17.59
N GLU A 350 -4.67 14.79 -18.07
CA GLU A 350 -5.87 14.23 -17.47
C GLU A 350 -5.89 12.69 -17.56
N GLN A 351 -5.53 12.11 -18.71
CA GLN A 351 -5.45 10.66 -18.87
C GLN A 351 -4.39 10.03 -17.95
N TRP A 352 -3.21 10.63 -17.82
CA TRP A 352 -2.20 10.16 -16.85
C TRP A 352 -2.69 10.27 -15.40
N SER A 353 -3.38 11.35 -15.06
CA SER A 353 -3.94 11.56 -13.73
C SER A 353 -5.06 10.57 -13.41
N ASN A 354 -5.92 10.25 -14.39
CA ASN A 354 -6.99 9.27 -14.27
C ASN A 354 -6.43 7.84 -14.17
N ALA A 355 -5.39 7.51 -14.93
CA ALA A 355 -4.71 6.22 -14.80
C ALA A 355 -4.07 6.06 -13.42
N LEU A 356 -3.45 7.14 -12.89
CA LEU A 356 -2.93 7.18 -11.53
C LEU A 356 -4.05 7.00 -10.50
N GLU A 357 -5.24 7.56 -10.73
CA GLU A 357 -6.41 7.36 -9.86
C GLU A 357 -6.85 5.90 -9.83
N GLN A 358 -7.03 5.28 -10.99
CA GLN A 358 -7.39 3.86 -11.08
C GLN A 358 -6.34 2.97 -10.41
N SER A 359 -5.05 3.31 -10.56
CA SER A 359 -3.98 2.58 -9.86
C SER A 359 -3.97 2.82 -8.35
N SER A 360 -4.44 3.97 -7.88
CA SER A 360 -4.58 4.25 -6.45
C SER A 360 -5.66 3.36 -5.83
N ASP A 361 -6.75 3.12 -6.55
CA ASP A 361 -7.78 2.15 -6.14
C ASP A 361 -7.21 0.73 -6.11
N GLN A 362 -6.41 0.34 -7.11
CA GLN A 362 -5.72 -0.96 -7.12
C GLN A 362 -4.76 -1.10 -5.93
N LEU A 363 -4.00 -0.05 -5.61
CA LEU A 363 -3.10 -0.02 -4.47
C LEU A 363 -3.85 -0.16 -3.14
N LEU A 364 -4.96 0.57 -2.95
CA LEU A 364 -5.80 0.43 -1.76
C LEU A 364 -6.39 -0.99 -1.65
N ASN A 365 -6.81 -1.57 -2.78
CA ASN A 365 -7.27 -2.95 -2.84
C ASN A 365 -6.17 -3.94 -2.43
N ALA A 366 -4.94 -3.74 -2.89
CA ALA A 366 -3.81 -4.58 -2.56
C ALA A 366 -3.42 -4.47 -1.08
N ILE A 367 -3.31 -3.24 -0.54
CA ILE A 367 -3.04 -3.02 0.90
C ILE A 367 -4.14 -3.65 1.76
N ARG A 368 -5.40 -3.55 1.35
CA ARG A 368 -6.52 -4.21 2.05
C ARG A 368 -6.37 -5.72 2.05
N ASN A 369 -6.19 -6.34 0.88
CA ASN A 369 -6.10 -7.79 0.77
C ASN A 369 -4.92 -8.29 1.60
N TRP A 370 -3.77 -7.62 1.49
CA TRP A 370 -2.62 -7.90 2.33
C TRP A 370 -2.90 -7.75 3.84
N THR A 371 -3.61 -6.70 4.26
CA THR A 371 -4.02 -6.53 5.67
C THR A 371 -4.93 -7.68 6.13
N LEU A 372 -5.88 -8.12 5.30
CA LEU A 372 -6.74 -9.27 5.58
C LEU A 372 -5.92 -10.56 5.72
N ASP A 373 -4.98 -10.80 4.80
CA ASP A 373 -4.11 -11.96 4.84
C ASP A 373 -3.25 -11.95 6.11
N CYS A 374 -2.75 -10.79 6.53
CA CYS A 374 -2.03 -10.62 7.79
C CYS A 374 -2.91 -10.96 9.00
N VAL A 375 -4.19 -10.58 8.99
CA VAL A 375 -5.13 -10.89 10.07
C VAL A 375 -5.46 -12.38 10.09
N GLU A 376 -5.66 -13.00 8.93
CA GLU A 376 -5.91 -14.44 8.82
C GLU A 376 -4.71 -15.24 9.35
N ALA A 377 -3.49 -14.89 8.91
CA ALA A 377 -2.27 -15.50 9.45
C ALA A 377 -2.13 -15.27 10.96
N SER A 378 -2.39 -14.05 11.43
CA SER A 378 -2.34 -13.71 12.84
C SER A 378 -3.37 -14.47 13.68
N GLN A 379 -4.53 -14.80 13.11
CA GLN A 379 -5.54 -15.62 13.78
C GLN A 379 -5.03 -17.04 13.96
N GLU A 380 -4.41 -17.64 12.94
CA GLU A 380 -3.82 -18.97 13.04
C GLU A 380 -2.74 -19.02 14.13
N VAL A 381 -1.89 -17.98 14.19
CA VAL A 381 -0.86 -17.80 15.23
C VAL A 381 -1.49 -17.68 16.62
N PHE A 382 -2.57 -16.90 16.77
CA PHE A 382 -3.30 -16.78 18.03
C PHE A 382 -3.91 -18.10 18.47
N ASP A 383 -4.61 -18.79 17.57
CA ASP A 383 -5.22 -20.11 17.81
C ASP A 383 -4.15 -21.13 18.26
N HIS A 384 -3.00 -21.12 17.59
CA HIS A 384 -1.87 -21.98 17.94
C HIS A 384 -1.32 -21.64 19.34
N SER A 385 -1.16 -20.35 19.64
CA SER A 385 -0.67 -19.86 20.94
C SER A 385 -1.60 -20.25 22.08
N VAL A 386 -2.91 -20.06 21.91
CA VAL A 386 -3.93 -20.49 22.88
C VAL A 386 -3.86 -21.99 23.12
N ARG A 387 -3.90 -22.81 22.06
CA ARG A 387 -3.85 -24.28 22.19
C ARG A 387 -2.57 -24.73 22.90
N ARG A 388 -1.42 -24.18 22.51
CA ARG A 388 -0.12 -24.52 23.10
C ARG A 388 -0.12 -24.24 24.61
N ILE A 389 -0.58 -23.07 25.02
CA ILE A 389 -0.59 -22.65 26.43
C ILE A 389 -1.63 -23.44 27.24
N LEU A 390 -2.82 -23.70 26.69
CA LEU A 390 -3.83 -24.52 27.36
C LEU A 390 -3.33 -25.97 27.53
N CYS A 391 -2.73 -26.57 26.50
CA CYS A 391 -2.14 -27.91 26.61
C CYS A 391 -1.04 -27.97 27.69
N LEU A 392 -0.16 -26.96 27.73
CA LEU A 392 0.86 -26.86 28.77
C LEU A 392 0.24 -26.82 30.17
N ALA A 393 -0.81 -26.02 30.35
CA ALA A 393 -1.50 -25.88 31.63
C ALA A 393 -2.23 -27.17 32.04
N GLU A 394 -2.92 -27.83 31.11
CA GLU A 394 -3.56 -29.13 31.36
C GLU A 394 -2.55 -30.20 31.78
N ASP A 395 -1.42 -30.31 31.06
CA ASP A 395 -0.39 -31.28 31.36
C ASP A 395 0.29 -30.99 32.71
N ALA A 396 0.52 -29.71 33.01
CA ALA A 396 1.03 -29.27 34.32
C ALA A 396 0.12 -29.69 35.47
N LEU A 397 -1.19 -29.50 35.31
CA LEU A 397 -2.19 -29.90 36.31
C LEU A 397 -2.32 -31.41 36.44
N ARG A 398 -2.29 -32.17 35.33
CA ARG A 398 -2.27 -33.64 35.36
C ARG A 398 -1.06 -34.15 36.12
N GLN A 399 0.12 -33.58 35.87
CA GLN A 399 1.34 -33.92 36.61
C GLN A 399 1.25 -33.53 38.09
N GLN A 400 0.61 -32.40 38.42
CA GLN A 400 0.42 -32.01 39.82
C GLN A 400 -0.46 -32.99 40.56
N ARG A 401 -1.54 -33.46 39.95
CA ARG A 401 -2.38 -34.50 40.53
C ARG A 401 -1.58 -35.76 40.88
N VAL A 402 -0.74 -36.23 39.97
CA VAL A 402 0.14 -37.40 40.19
C VAL A 402 1.10 -37.16 41.36
N ILE A 403 1.64 -35.95 41.49
CA ILE A 403 2.59 -35.62 42.56
C ILE A 403 1.93 -35.48 43.93
N ILE A 404 0.73 -34.90 44.00
CA ILE A 404 -0.11 -34.92 45.20
C ILE A 404 -0.38 -36.37 45.63
N GLU A 405 -0.50 -37.29 44.66
CA GLU A 405 -0.71 -38.72 44.92
C GLU A 405 0.57 -39.47 45.34
N GLN A 406 1.76 -39.05 44.86
CA GLN A 406 2.98 -39.85 44.99
C GLN A 406 3.97 -39.34 46.06
N ASN A 407 4.25 -38.03 46.15
CA ASN A 407 5.08 -37.45 47.23
C ASN A 407 5.21 -35.90 47.13
N PHE A 408 4.26 -35.16 47.71
CA PHE A 408 4.20 -33.69 47.59
C PHE A 408 5.43 -32.93 48.13
N LYS A 409 6.06 -33.43 49.21
CA LYS A 409 7.08 -32.68 49.96
C LYS A 409 8.41 -32.50 49.21
N ASP A 410 8.92 -33.56 48.58
CA ASP A 410 10.21 -33.51 47.87
C ASP A 410 10.12 -32.64 46.61
N GLU A 411 8.97 -32.71 45.94
CA GLU A 411 8.76 -31.98 44.71
C GLU A 411 8.52 -30.49 44.97
N TRP A 412 7.86 -30.14 46.08
CA TRP A 412 7.73 -28.75 46.53
C TRP A 412 9.09 -28.06 46.73
N ALA A 413 10.08 -28.79 47.25
CA ALA A 413 11.44 -28.26 47.40
C ALA A 413 12.13 -27.97 46.05
N ARG A 414 11.89 -28.81 45.03
CA ARG A 414 12.39 -28.56 43.66
C ARG A 414 11.74 -27.34 43.02
N TRP A 415 10.43 -27.14 43.23
CA TRP A 415 9.73 -25.97 42.68
C TRP A 415 10.15 -24.66 43.31
N LYS A 416 10.45 -24.62 44.62
CA LYS A 416 11.09 -23.44 45.23
C LYS A 416 12.43 -23.07 44.57
N LYS A 417 13.19 -24.04 44.04
CA LYS A 417 14.42 -23.78 43.29
C LYS A 417 14.13 -23.23 41.89
N ALA A 418 13.09 -23.73 41.23
CA ALA A 418 12.64 -23.23 39.93
C ALA A 418 12.14 -21.77 40.02
N GLU A 419 11.38 -21.42 41.07
CA GLU A 419 10.89 -20.06 41.31
C GLU A 419 12.05 -19.06 41.48
N ARG A 420 13.09 -19.42 42.26
CA ARG A 420 14.33 -18.61 42.34
C ARG A 420 15.03 -18.44 41.00
N SER A 421 15.01 -19.47 40.16
CA SER A 421 15.64 -19.42 38.83
C SER A 421 14.84 -18.53 37.87
N LYS A 422 13.51 -18.53 37.97
CA LYS A 422 12.61 -17.60 37.27
C LYS A 422 12.91 -16.15 37.66
N ASP A 423 13.04 -15.87 38.96
CA ASP A 423 13.36 -14.52 39.47
C ASP A 423 14.73 -14.04 38.96
N MET A 424 15.72 -14.93 38.89
CA MET A 424 17.00 -14.62 38.28
C MET A 424 16.89 -14.31 36.78
N ALA A 425 16.09 -15.06 36.03
CA ALA A 425 15.87 -14.81 34.61
C ALA A 425 15.20 -13.45 34.38
N LYS A 426 14.18 -13.12 35.19
CA LYS A 426 13.51 -11.81 35.18
C LYS A 426 14.50 -10.67 35.48
N HIS A 427 15.31 -10.80 36.53
CA HIS A 427 16.35 -9.82 36.86
C HIS A 427 17.40 -9.66 35.74
N THR A 428 17.72 -10.76 35.05
CA THR A 428 18.65 -10.73 33.92
C THR A 428 18.04 -9.97 32.74
N LYS A 429 16.75 -10.19 32.44
CA LYS A 429 16.02 -9.42 31.43
C LYS A 429 16.00 -7.92 31.77
N GLU A 430 15.68 -7.58 33.02
CA GLU A 430 15.66 -6.19 33.50
C GLU A 430 17.04 -5.52 33.36
N LYS A 431 18.12 -6.22 33.76
CA LYS A 431 19.49 -5.72 33.54
C LYS A 431 19.85 -5.52 32.08
N LEU A 432 19.42 -6.41 31.18
CA LEU A 432 19.67 -6.26 29.75
C LEU A 432 18.92 -5.06 29.17
N LEU A 433 17.69 -4.81 29.64
CA LEU A 433 16.93 -3.60 29.30
C LEU A 433 17.62 -2.33 29.82
N ASP A 434 18.09 -2.33 31.07
CA ASP A 434 18.81 -1.20 31.67
C ASP A 434 20.12 -0.90 30.94
N ILE A 435 20.89 -1.93 30.58
CA ILE A 435 22.12 -1.77 29.78
C ILE A 435 21.77 -1.18 28.42
N SER A 436 20.73 -1.68 27.76
CA SER A 436 20.24 -1.11 26.49
C SER A 436 19.88 0.38 26.63
N GLN A 437 19.24 0.77 27.73
CA GLN A 437 18.88 2.16 28.02
C GLN A 437 20.08 3.04 28.40
N CYS A 438 21.06 2.50 29.13
CA CYS A 438 22.28 3.20 29.51
C CYS A 438 23.21 3.47 28.31
N VAL A 439 23.29 2.55 27.35
CA VAL A 439 24.00 2.81 26.08
C VAL A 439 23.29 3.92 25.30
N LYS A 440 21.96 3.98 25.35
CA LYS A 440 21.15 5.08 24.82
C LYS A 440 21.49 6.44 25.46
N ASN A 441 21.62 6.50 26.79
CA ASN A 441 21.94 7.76 27.48
C ASN A 441 23.40 8.22 27.32
N ARG A 442 24.35 7.31 27.09
CA ARG A 442 25.77 7.66 26.86
C ARG A 442 26.05 8.24 25.47
N ASN A 443 25.18 7.99 24.50
CA ASN A 443 25.36 8.46 23.14
C ASN A 443 24.59 9.77 22.84
N GLN A 444 23.89 10.36 23.82
CA GLN A 444 23.41 11.73 23.70
C GLN A 444 24.59 12.72 23.77
N PRO A 445 24.79 13.59 22.76
CA PRO A 445 25.80 14.63 22.85
C PRO A 445 25.46 15.55 24.02
N ARG A 446 26.42 15.72 24.94
CA ARG A 446 26.32 16.75 25.99
C ARG A 446 26.18 18.09 25.27
N SER A 447 25.00 18.70 25.34
CA SER A 447 24.81 20.10 24.95
C SER A 447 25.73 20.94 25.83
N VAL A 448 26.72 21.58 25.21
CA VAL A 448 27.55 22.63 25.81
C VAL A 448 26.81 23.95 25.69
#